data_AF-A0A921N1K0-F1
#
_entry.id   AF-A0A921N1K0-F1
#
_cell.length_a   1.000
_cell.length_b   1.000
_cell.length_c   1.000
_cell.angle_alpha   90.00
_cell.angle_beta   90.00
_cell.angle_gamma   90.00
#
_symmetry.space_group_name_H-M   'P 1'
#
loop_
_entity.id
_entity.type
_entity.pdbx_description
1 polymer ?
#
loop_
_entity_poly.entity_id
_entity_poly.type
_entity_poly.pdbx_seq_one_letter_code
_entity_poly.pdbx_strand_id
1 'polypeptide(L)'
;MDFIISVVKDFYECCNMPVKVISSKFNDIYKIGYSGYFDEIFPLDKIKSLISNSDSHLNVHLYNNIDIYYKIVSISKFNKNKGYFVLGSILNKPIENNLHNIPYRSLECSNYMSKLILNIANDKFDKNMNNKSFNPYIRKSIEYVHVNYNQDITIDSLCNYLDINKSYFCSLFKKYTGNTFSYFLNHFRVEKSKNLLINSDLNLLDIAIEVGFNNQNYYSMVFKKYTNMSPSKYRISTFL
;
A
#
# COMPACT_ATOMS: atom_id res chain seq x y z
N MET A 1 -0.55 -15.91 -5.62
CA MET A 1 -1.74 -15.32 -6.27
C MET A 1 -2.94 -15.41 -5.34
N ASP A 2 -3.12 -16.58 -4.70
CA ASP A 2 -4.20 -16.90 -3.76
C ASP A 2 -4.39 -15.92 -2.60
N PHE A 3 -3.29 -15.41 -2.03
CA PHE A 3 -3.35 -14.39 -0.97
C PHE A 3 -4.13 -13.13 -1.39
N ILE A 4 -3.81 -12.57 -2.56
CA ILE A 4 -4.42 -11.32 -3.04
C ILE A 4 -5.90 -11.55 -3.36
N ILE A 5 -6.22 -12.70 -3.95
CA ILE A 5 -7.60 -13.09 -4.26
C ILE A 5 -8.41 -13.19 -2.95
N SER A 6 -7.86 -13.80 -1.91
CA SER A 6 -8.53 -13.89 -0.61
C SER A 6 -8.77 -12.51 0.04
N VAL A 7 -7.80 -11.59 -0.01
CA VAL A 7 -8.00 -10.19 0.46
C VAL A 7 -9.20 -9.54 -0.23
N VAL A 8 -9.26 -9.70 -1.56
CA VAL A 8 -10.27 -9.06 -2.39
C VAL A 8 -11.66 -9.65 -2.15
N LYS A 9 -11.75 -10.97 -1.93
CA LYS A 9 -13.00 -11.64 -1.57
C LYS A 9 -13.55 -11.15 -0.23
N ASP A 10 -12.75 -11.21 0.83
CA ASP A 10 -13.16 -10.73 2.17
C ASP A 10 -13.61 -9.25 2.09
N PHE A 11 -12.84 -8.41 1.38
CA PHE A 11 -13.21 -7.01 1.21
C PHE A 11 -14.56 -6.82 0.49
N TYR A 12 -14.78 -7.58 -0.60
CA TYR A 12 -16.03 -7.55 -1.34
C TYR A 12 -17.20 -8.03 -0.49
N GLU A 13 -17.04 -9.11 0.27
CA GLU A 13 -18.06 -9.63 1.19
C GLU A 13 -18.41 -8.62 2.30
N CYS A 14 -17.44 -7.86 2.81
CA CYS A 14 -17.69 -6.83 3.81
C CYS A 14 -18.47 -5.61 3.27
N CYS A 15 -18.14 -5.15 2.07
CA CYS A 15 -18.59 -3.83 1.60
C CYS A 15 -19.53 -3.86 0.39
N ASN A 16 -19.68 -5.03 -0.24
CA ASN A 16 -20.31 -5.24 -1.54
C ASN A 16 -19.88 -4.18 -2.57
N MET A 17 -18.59 -3.86 -2.58
CA MET A 17 -18.01 -2.82 -3.43
C MET A 17 -17.13 -3.47 -4.50
N PRO A 18 -17.41 -3.26 -5.80
CA PRO A 18 -16.63 -3.85 -6.87
C PRO A 18 -15.14 -3.52 -6.71
N VAL A 19 -14.31 -4.52 -7.00
CA VAL A 19 -12.87 -4.40 -6.84
C VAL A 19 -12.15 -5.27 -7.86
N LYS A 20 -11.15 -4.67 -8.51
CA LYS A 20 -10.30 -5.27 -9.52
C LYS A 20 -8.84 -5.16 -9.11
N VAL A 21 -8.08 -6.18 -9.41
CA VAL A 21 -6.64 -6.28 -9.15
C VAL A 21 -5.94 -6.22 -10.49
N ILE A 22 -5.07 -5.23 -10.65
CA ILE A 22 -4.22 -5.07 -11.83
C ILE A 22 -2.75 -5.17 -11.43
N SER A 23 -1.93 -5.79 -12.26
CA SER A 23 -0.48 -5.82 -12.08
C SER A 23 0.15 -4.44 -12.30
N SER A 24 1.44 -4.30 -12.00
CA SER A 24 2.20 -3.08 -12.32
C SER A 24 2.38 -2.82 -13.81
N LYS A 25 2.18 -3.85 -14.64
CA LYS A 25 2.11 -3.75 -16.10
C LYS A 25 0.67 -3.53 -16.61
N PHE A 26 -0.28 -3.26 -15.70
CA PHE A 26 -1.70 -3.03 -15.99
C PHE A 26 -2.45 -4.23 -16.58
N ASN A 27 -1.89 -5.44 -16.49
CA ASN A 27 -2.62 -6.66 -16.81
C ASN A 27 -3.59 -7.02 -15.68
N ASP A 28 -4.79 -7.47 -16.03
CA ASP A 28 -5.78 -7.98 -15.09
C ASP A 28 -5.28 -9.23 -14.35
N ILE A 29 -5.46 -9.26 -13.03
CA ILE A 29 -5.12 -10.40 -12.17
C ILE A 29 -6.39 -11.07 -11.66
N TYR A 30 -7.33 -10.29 -11.11
CA TYR A 30 -8.57 -10.78 -10.52
C TYR A 30 -9.60 -9.66 -10.43
N LYS A 31 -10.90 -9.96 -10.44
CA LYS A 31 -11.97 -8.99 -10.23
C LYS A 31 -13.19 -9.65 -9.62
N ILE A 32 -13.96 -8.89 -8.85
CA ILE A 32 -15.24 -9.29 -8.26
C ILE A 32 -16.17 -8.08 -8.18
N GLY A 33 -17.48 -8.30 -8.37
CA GLY A 33 -18.48 -7.23 -8.40
C GLY A 33 -18.54 -6.41 -9.71
N TYR A 34 -17.71 -6.74 -10.70
CA TYR A 34 -17.77 -6.14 -12.04
C TYR A 34 -18.79 -6.89 -12.92
N SER A 35 -19.57 -6.14 -13.70
CA SER A 35 -20.39 -6.66 -14.79
C SER A 35 -19.65 -6.52 -16.13
N GLY A 36 -20.08 -7.25 -17.16
CA GLY A 36 -19.47 -7.16 -18.50
C GLY A 36 -19.45 -5.74 -19.07
N TYR A 37 -20.50 -4.94 -18.81
CA TYR A 37 -20.54 -3.53 -19.18
C TYR A 37 -19.39 -2.71 -18.55
N PHE A 38 -19.08 -2.92 -17.27
CA PHE A 38 -17.99 -2.19 -16.60
C PHE A 38 -16.60 -2.62 -17.05
N ASP A 39 -16.45 -3.81 -17.63
CA ASP A 39 -15.20 -4.18 -18.28
C ASP A 39 -14.97 -3.38 -19.57
N GLU A 40 -16.03 -3.18 -20.36
CA GLU A 40 -15.97 -2.40 -21.61
C GLU A 40 -15.65 -0.93 -21.34
N ILE A 41 -16.27 -0.34 -20.31
CA ILE A 41 -16.04 1.06 -19.94
C ILE A 41 -14.91 1.22 -18.90
N PHE A 42 -14.12 0.17 -18.65
CA PHE A 42 -13.04 0.23 -17.68
C PHE A 42 -11.97 1.24 -18.14
N PRO A 43 -11.68 2.28 -17.35
CA PRO A 43 -10.89 3.45 -17.76
C PRO A 43 -9.39 3.21 -17.72
N LEU A 44 -8.90 2.12 -18.32
CA LEU A 44 -7.52 1.67 -18.16
C LEU A 44 -6.50 2.75 -18.53
N ASP A 45 -6.72 3.50 -19.60
CA ASP A 45 -5.77 4.53 -20.05
C ASP A 45 -5.73 5.75 -19.13
N LYS A 46 -6.87 6.15 -18.56
CA LYS A 46 -6.89 7.21 -17.53
C LYS A 46 -6.20 6.74 -16.24
N ILE A 47 -6.44 5.49 -15.84
CA ILE A 47 -5.76 4.86 -14.70
C ILE A 47 -4.23 4.84 -14.91
N LYS A 48 -3.77 4.43 -16.11
CA LYS A 48 -2.33 4.42 -16.47
C LYS A 48 -1.70 5.81 -16.34
N SER A 49 -2.32 6.82 -16.95
CA SER A 49 -1.84 8.21 -16.92
C SER A 49 -1.74 8.77 -15.49
N LEU A 50 -2.74 8.48 -14.65
CA LEU A 50 -2.76 8.95 -13.27
C LEU A 50 -1.67 8.30 -12.41
N ILE A 51 -1.50 6.98 -12.52
CA ILE A 51 -0.48 6.24 -11.75
C ILE A 51 0.93 6.69 -12.10
N SER A 52 1.21 7.02 -13.38
CA SER A 52 2.53 7.53 -13.79
C SER A 52 2.87 8.89 -13.18
N ASN A 53 1.87 9.70 -12.84
CA ASN A 53 2.06 11.04 -12.27
C ASN A 53 2.30 11.04 -10.75
N SER A 54 2.51 9.86 -10.16
CA SER A 54 3.01 9.66 -8.79
C SER A 54 2.09 10.03 -7.62
N ASP A 55 0.81 10.37 -7.83
CA ASP A 55 -0.11 10.59 -6.70
C ASP A 55 -0.35 9.32 -5.87
N SER A 56 -0.27 9.45 -4.55
CA SER A 56 -0.41 8.36 -3.58
C SER A 56 -1.85 7.93 -3.36
N HIS A 57 -2.81 8.77 -3.75
CA HIS A 57 -4.24 8.52 -3.68
C HIS A 57 -4.92 9.09 -4.91
N LEU A 58 -5.47 8.21 -5.74
CA LEU A 58 -6.05 8.60 -7.03
C LEU A 58 -7.51 8.18 -7.11
N ASN A 59 -8.37 9.19 -7.29
CA ASN A 59 -9.76 9.02 -7.66
C ASN A 59 -9.87 9.22 -9.17
N VAL A 60 -10.61 8.38 -9.87
CA VAL A 60 -10.91 8.55 -11.30
C VAL A 60 -12.41 8.80 -11.46
N HIS A 61 -12.77 9.93 -12.06
CA HIS A 61 -14.15 10.33 -12.38
C HIS A 61 -14.46 10.10 -13.85
N LEU A 62 -15.57 9.42 -14.17
CA LEU A 62 -15.83 8.95 -15.53
C LEU A 62 -17.31 8.98 -15.95
N TYR A 63 -17.48 9.48 -17.17
CA TYR A 63 -18.51 9.21 -18.18
C TYR A 63 -19.86 9.98 -18.16
N ASN A 64 -20.40 10.10 -19.37
CA ASN A 64 -21.61 10.77 -19.84
C ASN A 64 -22.80 10.79 -18.86
N ASN A 65 -23.12 11.97 -18.31
CA ASN A 65 -24.30 12.30 -17.49
C ASN A 65 -24.49 11.47 -16.20
N ILE A 66 -23.65 10.46 -15.96
CA ILE A 66 -23.63 9.61 -14.76
C ILE A 66 -22.18 9.55 -14.27
N ASP A 67 -21.93 10.17 -13.11
CA ASP A 67 -20.61 10.19 -12.53
C ASP A 67 -20.27 8.81 -11.92
N ILE A 68 -19.36 8.08 -12.58
CA ILE A 68 -18.81 6.82 -12.07
C ILE A 68 -17.43 7.08 -11.47
N TYR A 69 -17.19 6.53 -10.29
CA TYR A 69 -15.99 6.76 -9.52
C TYR A 69 -15.19 5.46 -9.33
N TYR A 70 -13.88 5.61 -9.39
CA TYR A 70 -12.92 4.56 -9.02
C TYR A 70 -11.89 5.12 -8.05
N LYS A 71 -11.38 4.27 -7.16
CA LYS A 71 -10.29 4.58 -6.25
C LYS A 71 -9.15 3.58 -6.44
N ILE A 72 -7.95 4.08 -6.69
CA ILE A 72 -6.76 3.26 -6.90
C ILE A 72 -5.97 3.18 -5.59
N VAL A 73 -5.57 1.97 -5.20
CA VAL A 73 -4.79 1.70 -4.01
C VAL A 73 -3.68 0.72 -4.35
N SER A 74 -2.41 1.04 -4.06
CA SER A 74 -1.32 0.10 -4.27
C SER A 74 -1.48 -1.14 -3.39
N ILE A 75 -1.32 -2.35 -3.96
CA ILE A 75 -1.48 -3.62 -3.23
C ILE A 75 -0.52 -3.73 -2.05
N SER A 76 0.66 -3.14 -2.21
CA SER A 76 1.62 -2.99 -1.14
C SER A 76 1.93 -1.52 -0.98
N LYS A 77 1.76 -0.99 0.24
CA LYS A 77 2.33 0.31 0.64
C LYS A 77 3.83 0.37 0.29
N PHE A 78 4.46 -0.80 0.34
CA PHE A 78 5.87 -1.01 0.12
C PHE A 78 6.25 -1.35 -1.34
N ASN A 79 5.32 -1.58 -2.28
CA ASN A 79 5.71 -1.80 -3.68
C ASN A 79 4.58 -1.58 -4.68
N LYS A 80 4.68 -0.50 -5.46
CA LYS A 80 3.80 -0.28 -6.62
C LYS A 80 3.97 -1.37 -7.69
N ASN A 81 5.12 -2.06 -7.73
CA ASN A 81 5.39 -3.13 -8.69
C ASN A 81 4.57 -4.41 -8.42
N LYS A 82 3.96 -4.57 -7.23
CA LYS A 82 3.02 -5.67 -6.97
C LYS A 82 1.67 -5.46 -7.65
N GLY A 83 1.38 -4.25 -8.11
CA GLY A 83 0.12 -3.89 -8.74
C GLY A 83 -0.78 -3.04 -7.85
N TYR A 84 -2.04 -2.92 -8.25
CA TYR A 84 -3.02 -2.01 -7.68
C TYR A 84 -4.35 -2.72 -7.46
N PHE A 85 -4.98 -2.43 -6.33
CA PHE A 85 -6.42 -2.56 -6.16
C PHE A 85 -7.09 -1.36 -6.82
N VAL A 86 -8.10 -1.62 -7.62
CA VAL A 86 -8.98 -0.64 -8.25
C VAL A 86 -10.36 -0.89 -7.66
N LEU A 87 -10.76 0.00 -6.77
CA LEU A 87 -12.03 -0.01 -6.06
C LEU A 87 -13.07 0.76 -6.86
N GLY A 88 -14.30 0.26 -6.94
CA GLY A 88 -15.35 0.75 -7.84
C GLY A 88 -15.54 -0.17 -9.04
N SER A 89 -16.51 0.07 -9.91
CA SER A 89 -17.35 1.27 -10.06
C SER A 89 -18.27 1.54 -8.85
N ILE A 90 -18.34 2.81 -8.44
CA ILE A 90 -19.35 3.32 -7.50
C ILE A 90 -20.02 4.59 -8.05
N LEU A 91 -21.24 4.85 -7.60
CA LEU A 91 -21.95 6.12 -7.83
C LEU A 91 -21.83 7.03 -6.60
N ASN A 92 -21.81 8.34 -6.80
CA ASN A 92 -21.88 9.36 -5.73
C ASN A 92 -23.31 9.88 -5.47
N LYS A 93 -24.31 9.36 -6.19
CA LYS A 93 -25.75 9.60 -5.98
C LYS A 93 -26.56 8.38 -6.43
N PRO A 94 -27.73 8.12 -5.84
CA PRO A 94 -28.62 7.07 -6.32
C PRO A 94 -29.16 7.42 -7.72
N ILE A 95 -29.46 6.39 -8.52
CA ILE A 95 -30.07 6.51 -9.86
C ILE A 95 -31.25 5.54 -9.91
N GLU A 96 -32.40 6.01 -10.39
CA GLU A 96 -33.66 5.27 -10.38
C GLU A 96 -33.62 4.00 -11.25
N ASN A 97 -32.87 4.03 -12.37
CA ASN A 97 -32.72 2.90 -13.31
C ASN A 97 -31.27 2.37 -13.34
N ASN A 98 -30.83 1.81 -12.22
CA ASN A 98 -29.48 1.24 -12.11
C ASN A 98 -29.38 -0.14 -12.78
N LEU A 99 -29.45 -0.16 -14.12
CA LEU A 99 -29.43 -1.36 -15.00
C LEU A 99 -28.23 -2.28 -14.75
N HIS A 100 -27.16 -1.78 -14.13
CA HIS A 100 -25.94 -2.52 -13.86
C HIS A 100 -25.64 -2.72 -12.37
N ASN A 101 -26.60 -2.45 -11.48
CA ASN A 101 -26.49 -2.63 -10.02
C ASN A 101 -25.21 -2.00 -9.42
N ILE A 102 -24.81 -0.82 -9.90
CA ILE A 102 -23.65 -0.09 -9.35
C ILE A 102 -23.97 0.34 -7.92
N PRO A 103 -23.14 0.00 -6.92
CA PRO A 103 -23.40 0.48 -5.58
C PRO A 103 -23.21 2.00 -5.49
N TYR A 104 -24.16 2.66 -4.83
CA TYR A 104 -24.03 4.05 -4.39
C TYR A 104 -23.23 4.10 -3.08
N ARG A 105 -22.22 4.97 -3.01
CA ARG A 105 -21.41 5.23 -1.81
C ARG A 105 -21.00 6.70 -1.74
N SER A 106 -21.01 7.27 -0.54
CA SER A 106 -20.43 8.61 -0.32
C SER A 106 -18.93 8.62 -0.65
N LEU A 107 -18.46 9.68 -1.31
CA LEU A 107 -17.05 9.85 -1.63
C LEU A 107 -16.19 10.05 -0.38
N GLU A 108 -16.78 10.56 0.70
CA GLU A 108 -16.11 10.71 2.01
C GLU A 108 -15.68 9.34 2.56
N CYS A 109 -16.44 8.29 2.26
CA CYS A 109 -16.12 6.92 2.67
C CYS A 109 -14.96 6.30 1.88
N SER A 110 -14.57 6.86 0.74
CA SER A 110 -13.58 6.25 -0.17
C SER A 110 -12.23 5.99 0.50
N ASN A 111 -11.76 6.91 1.36
CA ASN A 111 -10.52 6.74 2.09
C ASN A 111 -10.60 5.64 3.15
N TYR A 112 -11.77 5.47 3.78
CA TYR A 112 -12.01 4.38 4.74
C TYR A 112 -12.04 3.03 4.03
N MET A 113 -12.65 2.94 2.85
CA MET A 113 -12.63 1.73 2.03
C MET A 113 -11.21 1.35 1.61
N SER A 114 -10.39 2.33 1.21
CA SER A 114 -8.97 2.11 0.94
C SER A 114 -8.20 1.59 2.16
N LYS A 115 -8.46 2.16 3.35
CA LYS A 115 -7.84 1.69 4.59
C LYS A 115 -8.29 0.27 4.93
N LEU A 116 -9.56 -0.05 4.74
CA LEU A 116 -10.11 -1.37 5.03
C LEU A 116 -9.43 -2.47 4.19
N ILE A 117 -9.36 -2.33 2.86
CA ILE A 117 -8.70 -3.35 2.01
C ILE A 117 -7.23 -3.52 2.36
N LEU A 118 -6.53 -2.43 2.72
CA LEU A 118 -5.15 -2.47 3.17
C LEU A 118 -5.00 -3.15 4.53
N ASN A 119 -5.93 -2.94 5.45
CA ASN A 119 -5.93 -3.59 6.75
C ASN A 119 -6.20 -5.10 6.61
N ILE A 120 -7.19 -5.50 5.80
CA ILE A 120 -7.43 -6.92 5.48
C ILE A 120 -6.17 -7.55 4.87
N ALA A 121 -5.49 -6.84 3.97
CA ALA A 121 -4.22 -7.30 3.40
C ALA A 121 -3.13 -7.49 4.46
N ASN A 122 -2.96 -6.51 5.35
CA ASN A 122 -1.97 -6.59 6.44
C ASN A 122 -2.31 -7.73 7.40
N ASP A 123 -3.55 -7.84 7.88
CA ASP A 123 -3.96 -8.87 8.82
C ASP A 123 -3.78 -10.27 8.24
N LYS A 124 -4.12 -10.48 6.96
CA LYS A 124 -3.87 -11.76 6.28
C LYS A 124 -2.37 -12.00 6.07
N PHE A 125 -1.59 -10.95 5.84
CA PHE A 125 -0.13 -11.08 5.72
C PHE A 125 0.48 -11.51 7.06
N ASP A 126 0.07 -10.88 8.16
CA ASP A 126 0.52 -11.19 9.52
C ASP A 126 0.06 -12.59 9.96
N LYS A 127 -1.19 -12.97 9.68
CA LYS A 127 -1.69 -14.33 9.90
C LYS A 127 -0.90 -15.37 9.11
N ASN A 128 -0.52 -15.06 7.86
CA ASN A 128 0.34 -15.92 7.07
C ASN A 128 1.76 -16.00 7.64
N MET A 129 2.32 -14.91 8.17
CA MET A 129 3.60 -14.95 8.89
C MET A 129 3.56 -15.86 10.12
N ASN A 130 2.43 -15.90 10.82
CA ASN A 130 2.21 -16.78 11.97
C ASN A 130 1.93 -18.24 11.59
N ASN A 131 1.72 -18.52 10.30
CA ASN A 131 1.48 -19.85 9.80
C ASN A 131 2.82 -20.60 9.64
N LYS A 132 2.90 -21.87 10.08
CA LYS A 132 4.13 -22.69 10.05
C LYS A 132 4.73 -22.88 8.64
N SER A 133 3.99 -22.52 7.58
CA SER A 133 4.42 -22.57 6.18
C SER A 133 5.18 -21.33 5.70
N PHE A 134 5.24 -20.23 6.47
CA PHE A 134 6.01 -19.05 6.11
C PHE A 134 7.50 -19.27 6.36
N ASN A 135 8.36 -18.84 5.44
CA ASN A 135 9.78 -19.11 5.55
C ASN A 135 10.36 -18.49 6.84
N PRO A 136 11.02 -19.28 7.69
CA PRO A 136 11.46 -18.85 9.03
C PRO A 136 12.49 -17.71 8.98
N TYR A 137 13.33 -17.65 7.93
CA TYR A 137 14.29 -16.55 7.77
C TYR A 137 13.59 -15.23 7.50
N ILE A 138 12.52 -15.25 6.68
CA ILE A 138 11.75 -14.04 6.39
C ILE A 138 10.99 -13.58 7.63
N ARG A 139 10.36 -14.51 8.35
CA ARG A 139 9.69 -14.21 9.63
C ARG A 139 10.64 -13.53 10.62
N LYS A 140 11.75 -14.20 10.93
CA LYS A 140 12.77 -13.68 11.85
C LYS A 140 13.34 -12.34 11.40
N SER A 141 13.53 -12.14 10.10
CA SER A 141 14.06 -10.87 9.57
C SER A 141 13.11 -9.69 9.78
N ILE A 142 11.81 -9.92 9.63
CA ILE A 142 10.78 -8.89 9.83
C ILE A 142 10.64 -8.61 11.33
N GLU A 143 10.56 -9.66 12.17
CA GLU A 143 10.55 -9.54 13.63
C GLU A 143 11.75 -8.75 14.14
N TYR A 144 12.95 -9.03 13.61
CA TYR A 144 14.17 -8.29 13.93
C TYR A 144 14.02 -6.80 13.64
N VAL A 145 13.44 -6.42 12.49
CA VAL A 145 13.19 -5.01 12.15
C VAL A 145 12.17 -4.39 13.09
N HIS A 146 11.07 -5.08 13.42
CA HIS A 146 10.06 -4.54 14.33
C HIS A 146 10.63 -4.11 15.69
N VAL A 147 11.62 -4.87 16.19
CA VAL A 147 12.26 -4.60 17.47
C VAL A 147 13.42 -3.60 17.35
N ASN A 148 14.20 -3.65 16.26
CA ASN A 148 15.49 -2.96 16.17
C ASN A 148 15.53 -1.84 15.12
N TYR A 149 14.41 -1.44 14.53
CA TYR A 149 14.40 -0.50 13.39
C TYR A 149 15.14 0.82 13.68
N ASN A 150 15.20 1.28 14.92
CA ASN A 150 15.89 2.51 15.32
C ASN A 150 17.42 2.37 15.42
N GLN A 151 17.97 1.16 15.27
CA GLN A 151 19.41 0.90 15.30
C GLN A 151 20.00 0.84 13.89
N ASP A 152 21.33 0.84 13.77
CA ASP A 152 21.97 0.60 12.48
C ASP A 152 21.85 -0.88 12.08
N ILE A 153 20.94 -1.18 11.15
CA ILE A 153 20.72 -2.52 10.62
C ILE A 153 21.32 -2.60 9.22
N THR A 154 22.42 -3.35 9.10
CA THR A 154 22.98 -3.70 7.81
C THR A 154 22.45 -5.06 7.35
N ILE A 155 22.49 -5.31 6.04
CA ILE A 155 22.13 -6.63 5.52
C ILE A 155 23.10 -7.68 6.05
N ASP A 156 24.38 -7.34 6.19
CA ASP A 156 25.42 -8.25 6.66
C ASP A 156 25.19 -8.63 8.14
N SER A 157 24.86 -7.66 9.02
CA SER A 157 24.54 -7.97 10.42
C SER A 157 23.29 -8.84 10.56
N LEU A 158 22.26 -8.58 9.74
CA LEU A 158 21.05 -9.40 9.73
C LEU A 158 21.31 -10.81 9.19
N CYS A 159 22.12 -10.96 8.16
CA CYS A 159 22.48 -12.26 7.59
C CYS A 159 23.27 -13.11 8.59
N ASN A 160 24.19 -12.48 9.34
CA ASN A 160 24.90 -13.14 10.43
C ASN A 160 23.95 -13.59 11.54
N TYR A 161 22.97 -12.76 11.92
CA TYR A 161 21.93 -13.14 12.90
C TYR A 161 21.06 -14.31 12.43
N LEU A 162 20.79 -14.40 11.13
CA LEU A 162 19.96 -15.44 10.52
C LEU A 162 20.73 -16.71 10.13
N ASP A 163 22.06 -16.69 10.22
CA ASP A 163 22.97 -17.75 9.76
C ASP A 163 22.74 -18.17 8.29
N ILE A 164 22.65 -17.18 7.40
CA ILE A 164 22.48 -17.38 5.95
C ILE A 164 23.31 -16.39 5.16
N ASN A 165 23.67 -16.76 3.93
CA ASN A 165 24.39 -15.84 3.05
C ASN A 165 23.48 -14.72 2.51
N LYS A 166 24.10 -13.57 2.24
CA LYS A 166 23.47 -12.34 1.75
C LYS A 166 22.70 -12.50 0.44
N SER A 167 23.25 -13.24 -0.52
CA SER A 167 22.61 -13.43 -1.83
C SER A 167 21.31 -14.22 -1.70
N TYR A 168 21.34 -15.30 -0.90
CA TYR A 168 20.18 -16.11 -0.56
C TYR A 168 19.13 -15.27 0.17
N PHE A 169 19.51 -14.53 1.22
CA PHE A 169 18.60 -13.67 1.96
C PHE A 169 17.92 -12.64 1.05
N CYS A 170 18.67 -11.88 0.27
CA CYS A 170 18.10 -10.85 -0.62
C CYS A 170 17.12 -11.43 -1.64
N SER A 171 17.47 -12.57 -2.24
CA SER A 171 16.62 -13.27 -3.22
C SER A 171 15.34 -13.78 -2.56
N LEU A 172 15.47 -14.41 -1.40
CA LEU A 172 14.36 -14.94 -0.63
C LEU A 172 13.44 -13.83 -0.12
N PHE A 173 14.00 -12.77 0.47
CA PHE A 173 13.25 -11.64 0.99
C PHE A 173 12.46 -10.95 -0.11
N LYS A 174 13.08 -10.73 -1.29
CA LYS A 174 12.38 -10.17 -2.45
C LYS A 174 11.29 -11.11 -2.97
N LYS A 175 11.50 -12.42 -2.98
CA LYS A 175 10.48 -13.40 -3.39
C LYS A 175 9.24 -13.34 -2.49
N TYR A 176 9.41 -13.29 -1.17
CA TYR A 176 8.29 -13.31 -0.22
C TYR A 176 7.65 -11.94 -0.03
N THR A 177 8.44 -10.89 0.16
CA THR A 177 7.93 -9.54 0.45
C THR A 177 7.64 -8.74 -0.81
N GLY A 178 8.22 -9.12 -1.95
CA GLY A 178 8.26 -8.36 -3.20
C GLY A 178 9.24 -7.19 -3.19
N ASN A 179 9.99 -6.96 -2.11
CA ASN A 179 10.84 -5.79 -1.91
C ASN A 179 12.26 -6.17 -1.55
N THR A 180 13.19 -5.24 -1.75
CA THR A 180 14.51 -5.36 -1.12
C THR A 180 14.38 -5.10 0.38
N PHE A 181 15.30 -5.68 1.16
CA PHE A 181 15.34 -5.45 2.60
C PHE A 181 15.51 -3.97 2.95
N SER A 182 16.43 -3.26 2.27
CA SER A 182 16.66 -1.83 2.48
C SER A 182 15.41 -0.98 2.21
N TYR A 183 14.62 -1.34 1.20
CA TYR A 183 13.34 -0.67 0.95
C TYR A 183 12.40 -0.88 2.15
N PHE A 184 12.25 -2.13 2.59
CA PHE A 184 11.36 -2.49 3.69
C PHE A 184 11.73 -1.75 4.98
N LEU A 185 13.00 -1.79 5.37
CA LEU A 185 13.51 -1.10 6.56
C LEU A 185 13.25 0.41 6.50
N ASN A 186 13.67 1.07 5.42
CA ASN A 186 13.51 2.53 5.29
C ASN A 186 12.05 2.96 5.30
N HIS A 187 11.17 2.21 4.64
CA HIS A 187 9.74 2.51 4.67
C HIS A 187 9.16 2.30 6.07
N PHE A 188 9.55 1.24 6.78
CA PHE A 188 9.11 1.02 8.16
C PHE A 188 9.49 2.20 9.06
N ARG A 189 10.73 2.69 8.94
CA ARG A 189 11.22 3.88 9.66
C ARG A 189 10.42 5.14 9.32
N VAL A 190 10.10 5.35 8.04
CA VAL A 190 9.27 6.49 7.60
C VAL A 190 7.84 6.39 8.16
N GLU A 191 7.22 5.21 8.21
CA GLU A 191 5.91 5.07 8.85
C GLU A 191 5.97 5.38 10.34
N LYS A 192 7.02 4.94 11.04
CA LYS A 192 7.24 5.28 12.46
C LYS A 192 7.45 6.79 12.65
N SER A 193 8.14 7.45 11.73
CA SER A 193 8.44 8.88 11.85
C SER A 193 7.21 9.78 11.65
N LYS A 194 6.19 9.33 10.91
CA LYS A 194 4.93 10.09 10.73
C LYS A 194 4.27 10.41 12.06
N ASN A 195 4.26 9.46 13.01
CA ASN A 195 3.66 9.67 14.32
C ASN A 195 4.41 10.75 15.12
N LEU A 196 5.75 10.73 15.07
CA LEU A 196 6.59 11.75 15.70
C LEU A 196 6.42 13.12 15.05
N LEU A 197 6.27 13.17 13.72
CA LEU A 197 6.05 14.44 13.02
C LEU A 197 4.75 15.13 13.44
N ILE A 198 3.71 14.37 13.77
CA ILE A 198 2.38 14.88 14.13
C ILE A 198 2.28 15.16 15.63
N ASN A 199 2.84 14.28 16.47
CA ASN A 199 2.60 14.28 17.91
C ASN A 199 3.79 14.75 18.75
N SER A 200 4.85 15.31 18.13
CA SER A 200 5.96 15.88 18.88
C SER A 200 6.57 17.12 18.21
N ASP A 201 7.21 17.94 19.04
CA ASP A 201 7.94 19.16 18.64
C ASP A 201 9.40 18.88 18.27
N LEU A 202 9.80 17.60 18.16
CA LEU A 202 11.16 17.22 17.81
C LEU A 202 11.56 17.84 16.46
N ASN A 203 12.81 18.28 16.35
CA ASN A 203 13.31 18.76 15.06
C ASN A 203 13.51 17.57 14.10
N LEU A 204 13.75 17.85 12.81
CA LEU A 204 13.84 16.79 11.80
C LEU A 204 15.08 15.89 11.96
N LEU A 205 16.16 16.42 12.55
CA LEU A 205 17.37 15.64 12.83
C LEU A 205 17.09 14.63 13.95
N ASP A 206 16.47 15.08 15.04
CA ASP A 206 16.12 14.23 16.18
C ASP A 206 15.17 13.12 15.72
N ILE A 207 14.14 13.45 14.93
CA ILE A 207 13.23 12.45 14.37
C ILE A 207 13.96 11.44 13.48
N ALA A 208 14.90 11.92 12.65
CA ALA A 208 15.68 11.03 11.79
C ALA A 208 16.48 10.03 12.63
N ILE A 209 17.17 10.49 13.66
CA ILE A 209 17.97 9.67 14.57
C ILE A 209 17.08 8.68 15.34
N GLU A 210 15.96 9.17 15.90
CA GLU A 210 15.02 8.38 16.70
C GLU A 210 14.44 7.18 15.94
N VAL A 211 14.23 7.33 14.63
CA VAL A 211 13.75 6.23 13.78
C VAL A 211 14.87 5.45 13.08
N GLY A 212 16.14 5.75 13.38
CA GLY A 212 17.30 4.99 12.91
C GLY A 212 17.91 5.43 11.57
N PHE A 213 17.68 6.67 11.13
CA PHE A 213 18.43 7.28 10.03
C PHE A 213 19.67 8.00 10.54
N ASN A 214 20.80 7.83 9.84
CA ASN A 214 22.08 8.42 10.24
C ASN A 214 22.18 9.93 10.00
N ASN A 215 21.30 10.51 9.16
CA ASN A 215 21.26 11.96 8.96
C ASN A 215 19.90 12.44 8.41
N GLN A 216 19.62 13.72 8.67
CA GLN A 216 18.38 14.40 8.26
C GLN A 216 18.19 14.49 6.74
N ASN A 217 19.27 14.67 5.97
CA ASN A 217 19.19 14.87 4.52
C ASN A 217 18.71 13.59 3.81
N TYR A 218 19.32 12.46 4.15
CA TYR A 218 18.91 11.15 3.66
C TYR A 218 17.50 10.79 4.11
N TYR A 219 17.18 11.01 5.39
CA TYR A 219 15.82 10.84 5.90
C TYR A 219 14.80 11.64 5.08
N SER A 220 15.05 12.93 4.86
CA SER A 220 14.12 13.81 4.14
C SER A 220 13.92 13.38 2.69
N MET A 221 15.00 12.95 2.01
CA MET A 221 14.92 12.40 0.66
C MET A 221 14.09 11.11 0.61
N VAL A 222 14.33 10.18 1.55
CA VAL A 222 13.61 8.91 1.65
C VAL A 222 12.15 9.13 2.01
N PHE A 223 11.86 10.01 2.98
CA PHE A 223 10.50 10.37 3.37
C PHE A 223 9.74 10.95 2.19
N LYS A 224 10.32 11.92 1.47
CA LYS A 224 9.70 12.49 0.28
C LYS A 224 9.48 11.46 -0.81
N LYS A 225 10.42 10.55 -1.02
CA LYS A 225 10.28 9.45 -1.99
C LYS A 225 9.08 8.55 -1.70
N TYR A 226 8.77 8.31 -0.41
CA TYR A 226 7.68 7.39 -0.03
C TYR A 226 6.34 8.09 0.19
N THR A 227 6.34 9.37 0.56
CA THR A 227 5.11 10.11 0.90
C THR A 227 4.72 11.16 -0.14
N ASN A 228 5.60 11.44 -1.12
CA ASN A 228 5.53 12.57 -2.06
C ASN A 228 5.56 13.96 -1.40
N MET A 229 5.76 14.04 -0.08
CA MET A 229 5.79 15.28 0.68
C MET A 229 7.08 15.36 1.48
N SER A 230 7.64 16.54 1.70
CA SER A 230 8.75 16.66 2.64
C SER A 230 8.24 16.45 4.08
N PRO A 231 9.09 15.99 5.02
CA PRO A 231 8.72 15.86 6.43
C PRO A 231 8.10 17.15 7.01
N SER A 232 8.68 18.32 6.72
CA SER A 232 8.15 19.61 7.17
C SER A 232 6.76 19.91 6.64
N LYS A 233 6.51 19.63 5.35
CA LYS A 233 5.18 19.81 4.75
C LYS A 233 4.17 18.85 5.36
N TYR A 234 4.58 17.61 5.61
CA TYR A 234 3.74 16.58 6.22
C TYR A 234 3.31 16.97 7.64
N ARG A 235 4.22 17.52 8.46
CA ARG A 235 3.91 18.04 9.79
C ARG A 235 2.80 19.09 9.74
N ILE A 236 2.89 20.04 8.82
CA ILE A 236 1.91 21.14 8.69
C ILE A 236 0.57 20.65 8.13
N SER A 237 0.58 19.72 7.17
CA SER A 237 -0.64 19.28 6.47
C SER A 237 -1.64 18.50 7.33
N THR A 238 -1.26 18.12 8.55
CA THR A 238 -2.11 17.32 9.46
C THR A 238 -2.85 18.19 10.48
N PHE A 239 -2.62 19.50 10.49
CA PHE A 239 -3.30 20.50 11.33
C PHE A 239 -4.44 21.25 10.59
N LEU A 240 -4.89 20.73 9.45
CA LEU A 240 -6.05 21.20 8.68
C LEU A 240 -7.06 20.06 8.54
#